data_AF-A0A958Z2W4-F1
#
_entry.id   AF-A0A958Z2W4-F1
#
_cell.length_a   1.000
_cell.length_b   1.000
_cell.length_c   1.000
_cell.angle_alpha   90.00
_cell.angle_beta   90.00
_cell.angle_gamma   90.00
#
_symmetry.space_group_name_H-M   'P 1'
#
loop_
_entity.id
_entity.type
_entity.pdbx_description
1 polymer ?
#
loop_
_entity_poly.entity_id
_entity_poly.type
_entity_poly.pdbx_seq_one_letter_code
_entity_poly.pdbx_strand_id
1 'polypeptide(L)'
;MKKIFLSSIVLTSLLLVFSCSKDDNNVIPVEPDPVNTTLSGKITSDMTLTNDVIWQLSGRVSVTNGATLTIDKGTIIKALPGSGANASTLIIARGAKIMANGTADEPIVFTSVADNINVGQKFGTNLGVNDRALWGGLLVLGKAKISVAGNASESQIEGIPASDSDGLYGGSDDADNSGVINYVSIRHGGTAIGEGNEINGLTLGGVGSGTTISNVEIIGNLDDGVEFFGGKVNVSNLLTWGHGDDGLDVDQAFGGTVSNSVVIEGEISDHAMEIDGGEGSFQRGFVFDKITLIGNTVTEGGEYADLRDKPEGTFKNIYATGFKTDSDLELDNNAVAQNFLDGKIVFQNWVINLPTGVPTANSIFVEKTGEGENPIILNPTFTERAAAWSTSGTSGGADLSVFSWTFAKSKGAL
;
A
#
# COMPACT_ATOMS: atom_id res chain seq x y z
N MET A 1 11.96 -42.50 70.13
CA MET A 1 12.12 -41.37 71.07
C MET A 1 10.93 -40.43 70.89
N LYS A 2 10.22 -40.18 72.00
CA LYS A 2 9.22 -39.15 72.38
C LYS A 2 8.63 -38.23 71.28
N LYS A 3 7.36 -37.82 71.26
CA LYS A 3 6.05 -38.22 71.83
C LYS A 3 5.02 -37.27 71.16
N ILE A 4 3.80 -37.76 70.97
CA ILE A 4 2.54 -37.09 70.59
C ILE A 4 2.27 -35.83 71.44
N PHE A 5 1.61 -34.78 70.91
CA PHE A 5 0.33 -34.23 71.43
C PHE A 5 -0.20 -32.98 70.68
N LEU A 6 -1.49 -33.06 70.34
CA LEU A 6 -2.44 -31.99 70.00
C LEU A 6 -2.47 -30.90 71.09
N SER A 7 -2.71 -29.64 70.73
CA SER A 7 -3.43 -28.68 71.57
C SER A 7 -4.03 -27.53 70.75
N SER A 8 -5.36 -27.50 70.78
CA SER A 8 -6.25 -26.44 70.32
C SER A 8 -6.09 -25.17 71.18
N ILE A 9 -6.10 -24.00 70.55
CA ILE A 9 -6.48 -22.74 71.22
C ILE A 9 -7.57 -22.08 70.39
N VAL A 10 -8.76 -22.01 70.99
CA VAL A 10 -9.88 -21.16 70.64
C VAL A 10 -9.91 -20.04 71.69
N LEU A 11 -9.96 -18.76 71.27
CA LEU A 11 -10.76 -17.74 71.98
C LEU A 11 -10.92 -16.43 71.17
N THR A 12 -12.19 -16.08 70.92
CA THR A 12 -12.84 -14.74 70.95
C THR A 12 -12.22 -13.59 70.12
N SER A 13 -12.82 -13.19 69.00
CA SER A 13 -14.01 -12.31 68.84
C SER A 13 -13.74 -10.82 69.12
N LEU A 14 -13.71 -10.00 68.08
CA LEU A 14 -14.23 -8.63 68.12
C LEU A 14 -15.00 -8.35 66.82
N LEU A 15 -16.32 -8.33 66.93
CA LEU A 15 -17.24 -7.75 65.96
C LEU A 15 -17.08 -6.23 65.99
N LEU A 16 -16.80 -5.62 64.84
CA LEU A 16 -17.11 -4.22 64.62
C LEU A 16 -18.30 -4.16 63.66
N VAL A 17 -19.48 -4.01 64.27
CA VAL A 17 -20.70 -3.63 63.60
C VAL A 17 -20.65 -2.11 63.43
N PHE A 18 -20.39 -1.62 62.22
CA PHE A 18 -20.71 -0.23 61.90
C PHE A 18 -22.14 -0.19 61.37
N SER A 19 -23.02 0.27 62.24
CA SER A 19 -24.33 0.80 61.88
C SER A 19 -24.12 2.17 61.24
N CYS A 20 -24.56 2.32 59.99
CA CYS A 20 -25.01 3.60 59.46
C CYS A 20 -26.16 3.32 58.51
N SER A 21 -27.37 3.59 59.01
CA SER A 21 -28.54 3.83 58.20
C SER A 21 -28.38 5.17 57.47
N LYS A 22 -28.60 5.14 56.16
CA LYS A 22 -29.35 6.14 55.39
C LYS A 22 -29.48 5.63 53.97
N ASP A 23 -30.73 5.58 53.50
CA ASP A 23 -31.07 5.46 52.09
C ASP A 23 -30.32 6.53 51.30
N ASP A 24 -29.39 6.09 50.46
CA ASP A 24 -28.95 6.87 49.31
C ASP A 24 -28.89 5.91 48.12
N ASN A 25 -29.76 6.17 47.14
CA ASN A 25 -29.72 5.56 45.81
C ASN A 25 -28.42 5.96 45.11
N ASN A 26 -27.29 5.40 45.56
CA ASN A 26 -26.05 5.45 44.80
C ASN A 26 -26.23 4.54 43.59
N VAL A 27 -26.67 5.15 42.49
CA VAL A 27 -26.39 4.66 41.15
C VAL A 27 -24.86 4.53 41.08
N ILE A 28 -24.36 3.32 41.28
CA ILE A 28 -23.01 2.96 40.88
C ILE A 28 -22.98 3.28 39.38
N PRO A 29 -22.11 4.17 38.89
CA PRO A 29 -21.94 4.33 37.46
C PRO A 29 -21.57 2.95 36.93
N VAL A 30 -22.45 2.36 36.13
CA VAL A 30 -22.05 1.25 35.28
C VAL A 30 -20.93 1.83 34.43
N GLU A 31 -19.69 1.42 34.71
CA GLU A 31 -18.58 1.67 33.82
C GLU A 31 -19.05 1.16 32.45
N PRO A 32 -19.09 1.99 31.40
CA PRO A 32 -19.56 1.52 30.10
C PRO A 32 -18.77 0.25 29.76
N ASP A 33 -19.47 -0.78 29.25
CA ASP A 33 -18.81 -1.99 28.78
C ASP A 33 -17.56 -1.61 27.99
N PRO A 34 -16.40 -2.25 28.22
CA PRO A 34 -15.21 -1.92 27.46
C PRO A 34 -15.55 -2.06 25.98
N VAL A 35 -15.42 -0.96 25.23
CA VAL A 35 -15.63 -0.96 23.79
C VAL A 35 -14.74 -2.06 23.23
N ASN A 36 -15.33 -3.09 22.61
CA ASN A 36 -14.54 -4.11 21.96
C ASN A 36 -13.86 -3.47 20.74
N THR A 37 -12.59 -3.12 20.89
CA THR A 37 -11.79 -2.45 19.85
C THR A 37 -11.11 -3.43 18.91
N THR A 38 -11.32 -4.74 19.08
CA THR A 38 -10.73 -5.76 18.20
C THR A 38 -11.67 -6.07 17.04
N LEU A 39 -11.17 -5.84 15.82
CA LEU A 39 -11.78 -6.22 14.56
C LEU A 39 -11.26 -7.60 14.15
N SER A 40 -12.16 -8.52 13.87
CA SER A 40 -11.83 -9.89 13.45
C SER A 40 -12.92 -10.45 12.54
N GLY A 41 -12.56 -11.27 11.55
CA GLY A 41 -13.51 -11.93 10.67
C GLY A 41 -14.25 -10.97 9.75
N LYS A 42 -15.57 -11.18 9.56
CA LYS A 42 -16.35 -10.44 8.55
C LYS A 42 -17.16 -9.30 9.17
N ILE A 43 -17.01 -8.09 8.65
CA ILE A 43 -17.85 -6.92 8.91
C ILE A 43 -18.99 -6.93 7.87
N THR A 44 -20.17 -7.40 8.29
CA THR A 44 -21.32 -7.67 7.41
C THR A 44 -22.38 -6.58 7.38
N SER A 45 -22.16 -5.50 8.12
CA SER A 45 -23.04 -4.32 8.17
C SER A 45 -22.19 -3.07 8.37
N ASP A 46 -22.77 -1.91 8.09
CA ASP A 46 -22.09 -0.64 8.29
C ASP A 46 -21.51 -0.53 9.71
N MET A 47 -20.26 -0.08 9.78
CA MET A 47 -19.51 0.08 11.03
C MET A 47 -18.72 1.38 10.99
N THR A 48 -18.56 2.03 12.13
CA THR A 48 -17.73 3.24 12.28
C THR A 48 -16.62 2.99 13.28
N LEU A 49 -15.38 3.29 12.90
CA LEU A 49 -14.20 3.29 13.76
C LEU A 49 -13.92 4.71 14.24
N THR A 50 -14.12 4.95 15.53
CA THR A 50 -13.90 6.24 16.18
C THR A 50 -12.44 6.48 16.53
N ASN A 51 -12.07 7.74 16.74
CA ASN A 51 -10.69 8.17 16.99
C ASN A 51 -10.31 8.34 18.47
N ASP A 52 -11.20 7.99 19.39
CA ASP A 52 -11.00 8.04 20.85
C ASP A 52 -10.30 6.79 21.40
N VAL A 53 -10.18 5.75 20.57
CA VAL A 53 -9.52 4.48 20.89
C VAL A 53 -8.58 4.04 19.77
N ILE A 54 -7.70 3.07 20.08
CA ILE A 54 -6.93 2.36 19.06
C ILE A 54 -7.66 1.06 18.74
N TRP A 55 -7.99 0.89 17.46
CA TRP A 55 -8.58 -0.35 16.95
C TRP A 55 -7.50 -1.38 16.67
N GLN A 56 -7.79 -2.65 16.95
CA GLN A 56 -6.86 -3.76 16.69
C GLN A 56 -7.39 -4.66 15.59
N LEU A 57 -6.59 -4.90 14.56
CA LEU A 57 -6.91 -5.83 13.48
C LEU A 57 -6.35 -7.21 13.84
N SER A 58 -7.21 -8.22 13.89
CA SER A 58 -6.84 -9.59 14.26
C SER A 58 -7.16 -10.57 13.13
N GLY A 59 -6.11 -11.04 12.44
CA GLY A 59 -6.24 -11.91 11.29
C GLY A 59 -6.86 -11.19 10.09
N ARG A 60 -7.39 -11.96 9.13
CA ARG A 60 -8.06 -11.41 7.95
C ARG A 60 -9.40 -10.81 8.36
N VAL A 61 -9.55 -9.51 8.19
CA VAL A 61 -10.79 -8.79 8.43
C VAL A 61 -11.35 -8.30 7.11
N SER A 62 -12.55 -8.75 6.77
CA SER A 62 -13.20 -8.42 5.50
C SER A 62 -14.43 -7.57 5.72
N VAL A 63 -14.51 -6.42 5.07
CA VAL A 63 -15.76 -5.67 4.92
C VAL A 63 -16.48 -6.28 3.72
N THR A 64 -17.64 -6.88 3.96
CA THR A 64 -18.30 -7.70 2.94
C THR A 64 -19.28 -6.88 2.08
N ASN A 65 -19.64 -7.41 0.92
CA ASN A 65 -20.56 -6.79 -0.03
C ASN A 65 -21.80 -6.15 0.65
N GLY A 66 -22.05 -4.88 0.34
CA GLY A 66 -23.16 -4.10 0.89
C GLY A 66 -22.88 -3.40 2.22
N ALA A 67 -21.76 -3.69 2.90
CA ALA A 67 -21.35 -3.00 4.10
C ALA A 67 -20.39 -1.83 3.81
N THR A 68 -20.44 -0.81 4.65
CA THR A 68 -19.55 0.35 4.63
C THR A 68 -18.77 0.45 5.94
N LEU A 69 -17.44 0.43 5.86
CA LEU A 69 -16.56 0.76 6.98
C LEU A 69 -16.22 2.25 6.94
N THR A 70 -16.77 3.02 7.87
CA THR A 70 -16.42 4.42 8.07
C THR A 70 -15.30 4.52 9.10
N ILE A 71 -14.27 5.31 8.82
CA ILE A 71 -13.15 5.52 9.73
C ILE A 71 -13.03 7.02 9.97
N ASP A 72 -13.22 7.43 11.22
CA ASP A 72 -13.08 8.83 11.60
C ASP A 72 -11.64 9.30 11.39
N LYS A 73 -11.48 10.58 11.06
CA LYS A 73 -10.15 11.20 10.93
C LYS A 73 -9.35 11.05 12.23
N GLY A 74 -8.03 10.83 12.11
CA GLY A 74 -7.14 10.62 13.26
C GLY A 74 -7.26 9.25 13.92
N THR A 75 -8.12 8.35 13.43
CA THR A 75 -8.22 6.98 13.94
C THR A 75 -6.92 6.21 13.67
N ILE A 76 -6.50 5.45 14.66
CA ILE A 76 -5.34 4.55 14.58
C ILE A 76 -5.83 3.11 14.60
N ILE A 77 -5.41 2.34 13.62
CA ILE A 77 -5.65 0.91 13.50
C ILE A 77 -4.30 0.19 13.59
N LYS A 78 -4.17 -0.72 14.56
CA LYS A 78 -2.97 -1.53 14.78
C LYS A 78 -3.23 -2.99 14.48
N ALA A 79 -2.48 -3.58 13.58
CA ALA A 79 -2.58 -4.98 13.25
C ALA A 79 -1.77 -5.87 14.20
N LEU A 80 -2.37 -6.97 14.66
CA LEU A 80 -1.69 -8.02 15.41
C LEU A 80 -0.71 -8.78 14.49
N PRO A 81 0.41 -9.27 15.02
CA PRO A 81 1.38 -10.03 14.22
C PRO A 81 0.77 -11.36 13.74
N GLY A 82 1.23 -11.82 12.59
CA GLY A 82 0.85 -13.10 12.01
C GLY A 82 1.37 -13.24 10.59
N SER A 83 1.41 -14.46 10.07
CA SER A 83 1.80 -14.76 8.69
C SER A 83 0.95 -15.89 8.11
N GLY A 84 1.00 -16.07 6.79
CA GLY A 84 0.18 -17.02 6.05
C GLY A 84 -1.31 -16.81 6.33
N ALA A 85 -2.03 -17.89 6.60
CA ALA A 85 -3.44 -17.85 6.95
C ALA A 85 -3.77 -17.03 8.22
N ASN A 86 -2.78 -16.75 9.06
CA ASN A 86 -2.93 -15.99 10.31
C ASN A 86 -2.51 -14.52 10.19
N ALA A 87 -2.07 -14.07 9.01
CA ALA A 87 -1.70 -12.67 8.79
C ALA A 87 -2.88 -11.73 9.05
N SER A 88 -2.62 -10.63 9.75
CA SER A 88 -3.61 -9.57 9.94
C SER A 88 -3.62 -8.66 8.72
N THR A 89 -4.79 -8.50 8.08
CA THR A 89 -4.96 -7.66 6.89
C THR A 89 -6.40 -7.16 6.81
N LEU A 90 -6.61 -6.00 6.19
CA LEU A 90 -7.94 -5.42 5.99
C LEU A 90 -8.31 -5.54 4.52
N ILE A 91 -9.44 -6.20 4.26
CA ILE A 91 -9.94 -6.46 2.92
C ILE A 91 -11.27 -5.72 2.76
N ILE A 92 -11.32 -4.79 1.81
CA ILE A 92 -12.56 -4.17 1.36
C ILE A 92 -13.03 -5.01 0.17
N ALA A 93 -13.89 -5.99 0.45
CA ALA A 93 -14.32 -6.94 -0.56
C ALA A 93 -15.19 -6.28 -1.63
N ARG A 94 -15.28 -6.92 -2.79
CA ARG A 94 -16.06 -6.43 -3.92
C ARG A 94 -17.52 -6.10 -3.55
N GLY A 95 -17.90 -4.85 -3.79
CA GLY A 95 -19.23 -4.32 -3.44
C GLY A 95 -19.37 -3.79 -2.01
N ALA A 96 -18.33 -3.87 -1.18
CA ALA A 96 -18.21 -3.15 0.07
C ALA A 96 -17.62 -1.74 -0.16
N LYS A 97 -17.62 -0.92 0.89
CA LYS A 97 -17.02 0.42 0.85
C LYS A 97 -16.14 0.70 2.06
N ILE A 98 -15.11 1.50 1.85
CA ILE A 98 -14.33 2.17 2.90
C ILE A 98 -14.54 3.68 2.79
N MET A 99 -14.81 4.33 3.92
CA MET A 99 -14.91 5.79 4.03
C MET A 99 -13.84 6.26 5.03
N ALA A 100 -12.59 6.29 4.58
CA ALA A 100 -11.43 6.75 5.33
C ALA A 100 -11.03 8.14 4.82
N ASN A 101 -11.58 9.19 5.44
CA ASN A 101 -11.37 10.58 5.01
C ASN A 101 -10.72 11.39 6.14
N GLY A 102 -9.42 11.17 6.32
CA GLY A 102 -8.57 11.91 7.23
C GLY A 102 -8.32 13.36 6.79
N THR A 103 -7.39 14.02 7.48
CA THR A 103 -6.88 15.33 7.08
C THR A 103 -5.37 15.39 7.25
N ALA A 104 -4.70 16.40 6.68
CA ALA A 104 -3.27 16.64 6.92
C ALA A 104 -2.92 16.73 8.43
N ASP A 105 -3.85 17.21 9.25
CA ASP A 105 -3.68 17.36 10.69
C ASP A 105 -4.10 16.15 11.51
N GLU A 106 -4.99 15.33 10.97
CA GLU A 106 -5.53 14.12 11.61
C GLU A 106 -5.61 13.00 10.57
N PRO A 107 -4.46 12.50 10.08
CA PRO A 107 -4.45 11.40 9.13
C PRO A 107 -4.95 10.11 9.83
N ILE A 108 -5.55 9.22 9.06
CA ILE A 108 -5.86 7.86 9.53
C ILE A 108 -4.57 7.03 9.41
N VAL A 109 -4.23 6.27 10.44
CA VAL A 109 -2.98 5.50 10.48
C VAL A 109 -3.27 4.00 10.61
N PHE A 110 -2.83 3.22 9.62
CA PHE A 110 -2.71 1.77 9.68
C PHE A 110 -1.26 1.40 9.97
N THR A 111 -1.02 0.62 11.02
CA THR A 111 0.33 0.22 11.46
C THR A 111 0.29 -1.10 12.24
N SER A 112 1.40 -1.54 12.80
CA SER A 112 1.49 -2.73 13.66
C SER A 112 1.24 -2.40 15.13
N VAL A 113 0.84 -3.40 15.94
CA VAL A 113 0.86 -3.30 17.41
C VAL A 113 2.26 -3.04 18.00
N ALA A 114 3.32 -3.28 17.23
CA ALA A 114 4.69 -2.93 17.62
C ALA A 114 4.95 -1.41 17.61
N ASP A 115 4.15 -0.62 16.88
CA ASP A 115 4.29 0.84 16.83
C ASP A 115 3.86 1.46 18.18
N ASN A 116 4.67 2.34 18.75
CA ASN A 116 4.39 3.00 20.02
C ASN A 116 3.50 4.26 19.91
N ILE A 117 2.96 4.55 18.72
CA ILE A 117 1.98 5.62 18.49
C ILE A 117 0.74 5.48 19.41
N ASN A 118 0.26 6.60 19.94
CA ASN A 118 -0.90 6.70 20.82
C ASN A 118 -2.00 7.56 20.18
N VAL A 119 -3.23 7.46 20.72
CA VAL A 119 -4.37 8.30 20.31
C VAL A 119 -3.98 9.77 20.22
N GLY A 120 -4.38 10.43 19.13
CA GLY A 120 -4.08 11.85 18.85
C GLY A 120 -2.67 12.12 18.30
N GLN A 121 -1.84 11.10 18.11
CA GLN A 121 -0.52 11.25 17.47
C GLN A 121 -0.58 10.90 15.98
N LYS A 122 0.29 11.55 15.18
CA LYS A 122 0.49 11.20 13.76
C LYS A 122 1.54 10.10 13.57
N PHE A 123 2.55 10.06 14.43
CA PHE A 123 3.76 9.25 14.28
C PHE A 123 4.18 8.61 15.60
N GLY A 124 4.56 7.33 15.55
CA GLY A 124 5.37 6.71 16.59
C GLY A 124 6.85 7.12 16.48
N THR A 125 7.65 6.65 17.43
CA THR A 125 9.08 6.98 17.52
C THR A 125 10.01 5.77 17.42
N ASN A 126 9.48 4.54 17.52
CA ASN A 126 10.29 3.33 17.57
C ASN A 126 10.45 2.62 16.23
N LEU A 127 9.47 2.69 15.33
CA LEU A 127 9.55 2.09 14.00
C LEU A 127 10.02 3.12 12.95
N GLY A 128 10.75 2.63 11.97
CA GLY A 128 11.28 3.37 10.83
C GLY A 128 11.05 2.64 9.51
N VAL A 129 11.62 3.18 8.44
CA VAL A 129 11.40 2.69 7.06
C VAL A 129 11.88 1.25 6.84
N ASN A 130 12.85 0.78 7.63
CA ASN A 130 13.38 -0.58 7.53
C ASN A 130 12.57 -1.60 8.36
N ASP A 131 11.58 -1.17 9.14
CA ASP A 131 10.64 -2.07 9.82
C ASP A 131 9.52 -2.45 8.86
N ARG A 132 9.44 -3.73 8.52
CA ARG A 132 8.56 -4.28 7.48
C ARG A 132 7.97 -5.62 7.91
N ALA A 133 7.02 -6.14 7.12
CA ALA A 133 6.36 -7.43 7.31
C ALA A 133 5.75 -7.61 8.71
N LEU A 134 5.22 -6.52 9.30
CA LEU A 134 4.61 -6.57 10.62
C LEU A 134 3.09 -6.87 10.56
N TRP A 135 2.51 -6.76 9.37
CA TRP A 135 1.14 -7.16 9.02
C TRP A 135 0.97 -7.22 7.48
N GLY A 136 -0.21 -7.59 6.99
CA GLY A 136 -0.45 -7.83 5.55
C GLY A 136 -0.45 -6.55 4.72
N GLY A 137 -1.40 -5.65 4.98
CA GLY A 137 -1.62 -4.46 4.16
C GLY A 137 -3.11 -4.16 4.02
N LEU A 138 -3.45 -3.23 3.13
CA LEU A 138 -4.84 -2.87 2.80
C LEU A 138 -5.18 -3.33 1.39
N LEU A 139 -6.18 -4.21 1.27
CA LEU A 139 -6.70 -4.65 -0.03
C LEU A 139 -8.03 -3.95 -0.31
N VAL A 140 -8.17 -3.36 -1.50
CA VAL A 140 -9.43 -2.81 -2.01
C VAL A 140 -9.79 -3.51 -3.30
N LEU A 141 -10.90 -4.24 -3.28
CA LEU A 141 -11.33 -5.07 -4.38
C LEU A 141 -12.62 -4.49 -5.00
N GLY A 142 -12.58 -4.21 -6.30
CA GLY A 142 -13.66 -3.58 -7.05
C GLY A 142 -14.23 -4.46 -8.16
N LYS A 143 -15.14 -3.87 -8.94
CA LYS A 143 -15.88 -4.52 -10.05
C LYS A 143 -15.45 -4.05 -11.44
N ALA A 144 -14.39 -3.26 -11.54
CA ALA A 144 -13.88 -2.76 -12.82
C ALA A 144 -13.21 -3.88 -13.61
N LYS A 145 -12.98 -3.61 -14.90
CA LYS A 145 -12.37 -4.60 -15.80
C LYS A 145 -10.93 -4.89 -15.41
N ILE A 146 -10.55 -6.16 -15.54
CA ILE A 146 -9.19 -6.66 -15.38
C ILE A 146 -8.84 -7.49 -16.63
N SER A 147 -7.55 -7.73 -16.86
CA SER A 147 -7.08 -8.61 -17.93
C SER A 147 -6.26 -9.74 -17.34
N VAL A 148 -6.91 -10.88 -17.14
CA VAL A 148 -6.27 -12.09 -16.57
C VAL A 148 -6.20 -13.22 -17.58
N ALA A 149 -5.31 -14.18 -17.30
CA ALA A 149 -5.18 -15.40 -18.09
C ALA A 149 -6.54 -16.09 -18.34
N GLY A 150 -6.74 -16.57 -19.57
CA GLY A 150 -8.01 -17.19 -19.98
C GLY A 150 -9.19 -16.23 -20.20
N ASN A 151 -8.96 -14.91 -20.10
CA ASN A 151 -9.98 -13.85 -20.28
C ASN A 151 -11.18 -13.98 -19.33
N ALA A 152 -10.93 -14.46 -18.10
CA ALA A 152 -11.94 -14.42 -17.05
C ALA A 152 -12.30 -12.95 -16.73
N SER A 153 -13.55 -12.70 -16.36
CA SER A 153 -13.99 -11.36 -15.95
C SER A 153 -13.63 -11.03 -14.51
N GLU A 154 -13.26 -12.04 -13.73
CA GLU A 154 -12.99 -11.95 -12.29
C GLU A 154 -11.81 -12.87 -11.96
N SER A 155 -11.01 -12.49 -10.97
CA SER A 155 -9.89 -13.27 -10.48
C SER A 155 -9.84 -13.24 -8.96
N GLN A 156 -9.16 -14.22 -8.38
CA GLN A 156 -8.91 -14.27 -6.96
C GLN A 156 -7.63 -13.49 -6.66
N ILE A 157 -7.69 -12.53 -5.74
CA ILE A 157 -6.50 -11.81 -5.33
C ILE A 157 -5.53 -12.77 -4.66
N GLU A 158 -4.26 -12.56 -4.93
CA GLU A 158 -3.17 -13.34 -4.37
C GLU A 158 -3.21 -13.43 -2.84
N GLY A 159 -2.68 -14.52 -2.31
CA GLY A 159 -2.66 -14.79 -0.87
C GLY A 159 -4.02 -15.10 -0.20
N ILE A 160 -5.15 -14.85 -0.87
CA ILE A 160 -6.49 -15.19 -0.38
C ILE A 160 -6.99 -16.48 -1.06
N PRO A 161 -7.27 -17.57 -0.32
CA PRO A 161 -7.74 -18.83 -0.89
C PRO A 161 -8.99 -18.65 -1.73
N ALA A 162 -9.08 -19.36 -2.86
CA ALA A 162 -10.24 -19.35 -3.75
C ALA A 162 -11.57 -19.78 -3.08
N SER A 163 -11.52 -20.40 -1.90
CA SER A 163 -12.71 -20.70 -1.09
C SER A 163 -13.29 -19.48 -0.36
N ASP A 164 -12.53 -18.39 -0.23
CA ASP A 164 -12.99 -17.14 0.37
C ASP A 164 -13.34 -16.13 -0.72
N SER A 165 -14.65 -15.97 -0.94
CA SER A 165 -15.21 -15.07 -1.94
C SER A 165 -14.88 -13.60 -1.70
N ASP A 166 -14.43 -13.24 -0.50
CA ASP A 166 -14.08 -11.86 -0.16
C ASP A 166 -12.77 -11.43 -0.82
N GLY A 167 -11.97 -12.37 -1.35
CA GLY A 167 -10.78 -12.08 -2.17
C GLY A 167 -11.05 -11.97 -3.68
N LEU A 168 -12.30 -12.11 -4.12
CA LEU A 168 -12.65 -12.05 -5.55
C LEU A 168 -12.76 -10.59 -6.02
N TYR A 169 -12.04 -10.24 -7.08
CA TYR A 169 -12.05 -8.90 -7.69
C TYR A 169 -12.31 -8.96 -9.20
N GLY A 170 -12.50 -7.80 -9.80
CA GLY A 170 -12.76 -7.66 -11.22
C GLY A 170 -14.26 -7.70 -11.56
N GLY A 171 -14.56 -7.44 -12.82
CA GLY A 171 -15.90 -7.46 -13.37
C GLY A 171 -15.98 -6.69 -14.69
N SER A 172 -17.03 -5.89 -14.84
CA SER A 172 -17.29 -5.13 -16.06
C SER A 172 -17.63 -3.66 -15.82
N ASP A 173 -17.65 -3.23 -14.56
CA ASP A 173 -18.11 -1.90 -14.16
C ASP A 173 -16.91 -0.99 -13.85
N ASP A 174 -16.36 -0.37 -14.89
CA ASP A 174 -15.29 0.63 -14.74
C ASP A 174 -15.70 1.84 -13.88
N ALA A 175 -17.00 2.06 -13.64
CA ALA A 175 -17.52 3.15 -12.81
C ALA A 175 -17.79 2.74 -11.35
N ASP A 176 -17.43 1.51 -10.97
CA ASP A 176 -17.56 1.00 -9.60
C ASP A 176 -16.91 1.94 -8.57
N ASN A 177 -17.44 1.91 -7.35
CA ASN A 177 -17.05 2.82 -6.28
C ASN A 177 -16.88 2.08 -4.96
N SER A 178 -15.63 1.85 -4.59
CA SER A 178 -15.18 1.23 -3.34
C SER A 178 -15.06 2.24 -2.18
N GLY A 179 -15.38 3.52 -2.41
CA GLY A 179 -15.44 4.58 -1.41
C GLY A 179 -14.33 5.63 -1.52
N VAL A 180 -13.81 6.06 -0.36
CA VAL A 180 -12.84 7.15 -0.22
C VAL A 180 -11.69 6.73 0.67
N ILE A 181 -10.47 6.93 0.19
CA ILE A 181 -9.22 6.82 0.95
C ILE A 181 -8.48 8.16 0.78
N ASN A 182 -8.52 8.99 1.82
CA ASN A 182 -7.94 10.32 1.81
C ASN A 182 -7.20 10.64 3.11
N TYR A 183 -5.95 11.12 3.02
CA TYR A 183 -5.05 11.35 4.16
C TYR A 183 -4.91 10.09 5.03
N VAL A 184 -4.41 9.03 4.40
CA VAL A 184 -4.21 7.72 5.02
C VAL A 184 -2.73 7.37 4.99
N SER A 185 -2.21 6.94 6.13
CA SER A 185 -0.85 6.46 6.29
C SER A 185 -0.86 4.96 6.56
N ILE A 186 -0.26 4.17 5.68
CA ILE A 186 -0.16 2.73 5.77
C ILE A 186 1.30 2.38 6.01
N ARG A 187 1.61 1.67 7.11
CA ARG A 187 3.00 1.50 7.55
C ARG A 187 3.31 0.06 7.92
N HIS A 188 4.51 -0.38 7.59
CA HIS A 188 5.15 -1.60 8.09
C HIS A 188 4.41 -2.90 7.68
N GLY A 189 3.79 -2.91 6.49
CA GLY A 189 3.06 -4.05 5.92
C GLY A 189 3.97 -5.06 5.21
N GLY A 190 3.40 -5.94 4.38
CA GLY A 190 4.17 -6.86 3.53
C GLY A 190 4.47 -8.23 4.12
N THR A 191 3.78 -8.67 5.18
CA THR A 191 3.96 -10.07 5.61
C THR A 191 3.34 -11.01 4.58
N ALA A 192 4.02 -12.12 4.28
CA ALA A 192 3.43 -13.23 3.53
C ALA A 192 2.08 -13.63 4.13
N ILE A 193 1.03 -13.64 3.31
CA ILE A 193 -0.31 -14.11 3.69
C ILE A 193 -0.66 -15.46 3.03
N GLY A 194 0.19 -15.96 2.14
CA GLY A 194 0.16 -17.26 1.49
C GLY A 194 1.56 -17.78 1.17
N GLU A 195 1.68 -18.96 0.54
CA GLU A 195 2.99 -19.47 0.10
C GLU A 195 3.46 -18.68 -1.12
N GLY A 196 4.53 -17.89 -0.99
CA GLY A 196 5.01 -16.98 -2.05
C GLY A 196 3.98 -15.94 -2.46
N ASN A 197 3.21 -15.45 -1.49
CA ASN A 197 2.25 -14.36 -1.68
C ASN A 197 2.40 -13.42 -0.48
N GLU A 198 3.36 -12.51 -0.60
CA GLU A 198 3.44 -11.27 0.13
C GLU A 198 2.24 -10.36 -0.28
N ILE A 199 2.02 -9.26 0.45
CA ILE A 199 0.90 -8.34 0.15
C ILE A 199 1.42 -6.93 0.14
N ASN A 200 0.94 -6.16 -0.82
CA ASN A 200 1.35 -4.79 -1.03
C ASN A 200 0.86 -3.89 0.09
N GLY A 201 1.52 -2.75 0.28
CA GLY A 201 1.06 -1.77 1.27
C GLY A 201 -0.39 -1.36 0.99
N LEU A 202 -0.67 -1.06 -0.28
CA LEU A 202 -2.02 -0.89 -0.80
C LEU A 202 -2.21 -1.73 -2.08
N THR A 203 -3.05 -2.75 -2.01
CA THR A 203 -3.43 -3.56 -3.16
C THR A 203 -4.75 -3.07 -3.75
N LEU A 204 -4.79 -2.79 -5.05
CA LEU A 204 -5.97 -2.25 -5.74
C LEU A 204 -6.43 -3.20 -6.86
N GLY A 205 -7.25 -4.18 -6.51
CA GLY A 205 -7.78 -5.15 -7.47
C GLY A 205 -9.06 -4.68 -8.16
N GLY A 206 -9.00 -4.38 -9.46
CA GLY A 206 -10.19 -4.04 -10.26
C GLY A 206 -10.98 -2.84 -9.71
N VAL A 207 -10.30 -1.85 -9.13
CA VAL A 207 -10.96 -0.68 -8.51
C VAL A 207 -11.47 0.29 -9.58
N GLY A 208 -12.74 0.66 -9.50
CA GLY A 208 -13.40 1.53 -10.47
C GLY A 208 -13.13 3.03 -10.29
N SER A 209 -13.40 3.81 -11.34
CA SER A 209 -13.17 5.26 -11.39
C SER A 209 -14.13 6.07 -10.51
N GLY A 210 -15.15 5.43 -9.92
CA GLY A 210 -16.02 6.06 -8.93
C GLY A 210 -15.37 6.17 -7.54
N THR A 211 -14.29 5.42 -7.30
CA THR A 211 -13.50 5.44 -6.06
C THR A 211 -12.58 6.66 -6.04
N THR A 212 -12.43 7.29 -4.86
CA THR A 212 -11.48 8.40 -4.66
C THR A 212 -10.32 7.95 -3.78
N ILE A 213 -9.10 8.01 -4.31
CA ILE A 213 -7.88 7.77 -3.55
C ILE A 213 -6.96 8.99 -3.70
N SER A 214 -6.67 9.66 -2.59
CA SER A 214 -5.80 10.85 -2.61
C SER A 214 -5.01 11.03 -1.31
N ASN A 215 -3.80 11.59 -1.34
CA ASN A 215 -3.02 11.85 -0.12
C ASN A 215 -2.81 10.57 0.70
N VAL A 216 -2.13 9.60 0.12
CA VAL A 216 -1.82 8.32 0.79
C VAL A 216 -0.31 8.18 0.89
N GLU A 217 0.19 7.78 2.05
CA GLU A 217 1.59 7.36 2.20
C GLU A 217 1.68 5.88 2.58
N ILE A 218 2.66 5.19 2.00
CA ILE A 218 3.02 3.80 2.30
C ILE A 218 4.48 3.79 2.75
N ILE A 219 4.75 3.29 3.95
CA ILE A 219 6.09 3.33 4.56
C ILE A 219 6.52 1.92 4.96
N GLY A 220 7.68 1.47 4.48
CA GLY A 220 8.28 0.21 4.92
C GLY A 220 7.39 -1.01 4.64
N ASN A 221 6.91 -1.18 3.41
CA ASN A 221 6.28 -2.44 3.02
C ASN A 221 7.38 -3.44 2.64
N LEU A 222 7.24 -4.73 2.94
CA LEU A 222 8.23 -5.74 2.49
C LEU A 222 8.05 -6.07 1.01
N ASP A 223 6.83 -6.02 0.53
CA ASP A 223 6.46 -6.16 -0.88
C ASP A 223 6.36 -4.77 -1.49
N ASP A 224 5.52 -4.61 -2.51
CA ASP A 224 5.29 -3.31 -3.15
C ASP A 224 4.73 -2.24 -2.21
N GLY A 225 5.03 -1.00 -2.55
CA GLY A 225 4.33 0.15 -2.01
C GLY A 225 2.85 0.11 -2.37
N VAL A 226 2.55 0.04 -3.67
CA VAL A 226 1.18 -0.07 -4.21
C VAL A 226 1.22 -0.91 -5.47
N GLU A 227 0.28 -1.84 -5.57
CA GLU A 227 0.07 -2.62 -6.79
C GLU A 227 -1.36 -2.46 -7.33
N PHE A 228 -1.46 -2.27 -8.64
CA PHE A 228 -2.71 -2.11 -9.37
C PHE A 228 -2.99 -3.34 -10.23
N PHE A 229 -3.83 -4.26 -9.74
CA PHE A 229 -4.35 -5.37 -10.55
C PHE A 229 -5.56 -4.92 -11.38
N GLY A 230 -5.29 -4.32 -12.55
CA GLY A 230 -6.31 -3.84 -13.47
C GLY A 230 -7.15 -2.69 -12.91
N GLY A 231 -8.34 -2.47 -13.48
CA GLY A 231 -9.25 -1.42 -13.06
C GLY A 231 -8.99 -0.04 -13.69
N LYS A 232 -9.59 1.00 -13.08
CA LYS A 232 -9.67 2.36 -13.66
C LYS A 232 -9.68 3.48 -12.62
N VAL A 233 -9.26 3.20 -11.40
CA VAL A 233 -9.21 4.20 -10.32
C VAL A 233 -8.20 5.31 -10.66
N ASN A 234 -8.54 6.55 -10.32
CA ASN A 234 -7.58 7.64 -10.39
C ASN A 234 -7.04 7.91 -8.98
N VAL A 235 -5.72 7.99 -8.86
CA VAL A 235 -5.00 8.23 -7.62
C VAL A 235 -4.22 9.54 -7.74
N SER A 236 -4.21 10.33 -6.66
CA SER A 236 -3.40 11.54 -6.59
C SER A 236 -2.64 11.66 -5.28
N ASN A 237 -1.47 12.30 -5.28
CA ASN A 237 -0.69 12.54 -4.05
C ASN A 237 -0.38 11.24 -3.31
N LEU A 238 0.15 10.25 -4.03
CA LEU A 238 0.63 8.99 -3.45
C LEU A 238 2.11 9.14 -3.07
N LEU A 239 2.51 8.60 -1.93
CA LEU A 239 3.92 8.49 -1.55
C LEU A 239 4.24 7.07 -1.13
N THR A 240 5.29 6.48 -1.67
CA THR A 240 5.86 5.22 -1.18
C THR A 240 7.30 5.46 -0.71
N TRP A 241 7.67 4.87 0.42
CA TRP A 241 9.04 4.96 0.93
C TRP A 241 9.50 3.64 1.53
N GLY A 242 10.55 3.08 0.94
CA GLY A 242 11.26 1.90 1.41
C GLY A 242 10.43 0.63 1.40
N HIS A 243 9.63 0.47 0.36
CA HIS A 243 9.13 -0.80 -0.14
C HIS A 243 10.29 -1.80 -0.34
N GLY A 244 10.00 -3.09 -0.26
CA GLY A 244 11.01 -4.15 -0.37
C GLY A 244 10.99 -4.90 -1.70
N ASP A 245 10.00 -4.61 -2.53
CA ASP A 245 9.98 -4.94 -3.95
C ASP A 245 9.79 -3.64 -4.76
N ASP A 246 8.59 -3.35 -5.29
CA ASP A 246 8.37 -2.21 -6.19
C ASP A 246 7.59 -1.02 -5.63
N GLY A 247 7.93 0.16 -6.15
CA GLY A 247 7.36 1.41 -5.63
C GLY A 247 5.92 1.60 -6.07
N LEU A 248 5.70 1.46 -7.39
CA LEU A 248 4.42 1.50 -8.07
C LEU A 248 4.41 0.36 -9.07
N ASP A 249 3.64 -0.68 -8.78
CA ASP A 249 3.47 -1.82 -9.69
C ASP A 249 2.09 -1.79 -10.35
N VAL A 250 2.04 -2.09 -11.64
CA VAL A 250 0.84 -2.11 -12.47
C VAL A 250 0.77 -3.43 -13.22
N ASP A 251 -0.34 -4.14 -13.07
CA ASP A 251 -0.63 -5.37 -13.81
C ASP A 251 -2.08 -5.35 -14.36
N GLN A 252 -2.42 -6.36 -15.14
CA GLN A 252 -3.75 -6.74 -15.60
C GLN A 252 -4.50 -5.63 -16.32
N ALA A 253 -3.76 -4.84 -17.11
CA ALA A 253 -4.25 -3.74 -17.93
C ALA A 253 -4.95 -2.63 -17.12
N PHE A 254 -4.34 -2.19 -16.01
CA PHE A 254 -4.76 -0.97 -15.32
C PHE A 254 -4.82 0.20 -16.30
N GLY A 255 -5.90 0.97 -16.25
CA GLY A 255 -6.06 2.14 -17.12
C GLY A 255 -6.62 3.36 -16.40
N GLY A 256 -6.23 3.53 -15.15
CA GLY A 256 -6.45 4.73 -14.38
C GLY A 256 -5.34 5.77 -14.58
N THR A 257 -5.35 6.78 -13.74
CA THR A 257 -4.30 7.80 -13.67
C THR A 257 -3.68 7.83 -12.28
N VAL A 258 -2.34 7.79 -12.19
CA VAL A 258 -1.60 8.11 -10.97
C VAL A 258 -0.96 9.47 -11.18
N SER A 259 -1.22 10.42 -10.26
CA SER A 259 -0.79 11.80 -10.43
C SER A 259 -0.17 12.41 -9.18
N ASN A 260 0.83 13.27 -9.39
CA ASN A 260 1.48 14.02 -8.32
C ASN A 260 2.00 13.11 -7.21
N SER A 261 2.76 12.07 -7.55
CA SER A 261 3.19 11.02 -6.62
C SER A 261 4.70 10.97 -6.43
N VAL A 262 5.15 10.41 -5.32
CA VAL A 262 6.57 10.27 -4.97
C VAL A 262 6.90 8.82 -4.64
N VAL A 263 7.96 8.29 -5.22
CA VAL A 263 8.54 7.00 -4.85
C VAL A 263 9.92 7.25 -4.27
N ILE A 264 10.21 6.68 -3.11
CA ILE A 264 11.50 6.77 -2.44
C ILE A 264 12.02 5.37 -2.16
N GLU A 265 13.10 4.97 -2.81
CA GLU A 265 13.70 3.66 -2.58
C GLU A 265 14.33 3.56 -1.19
N GLY A 266 14.16 2.38 -0.59
CA GLY A 266 14.88 1.93 0.61
C GLY A 266 16.08 1.07 0.24
N GLU A 267 16.76 0.53 1.24
CA GLU A 267 18.01 -0.24 1.06
C GLU A 267 17.84 -1.60 0.36
N ILE A 268 16.61 -2.11 0.26
CA ILE A 268 16.28 -3.39 -0.37
C ILE A 268 15.17 -3.27 -1.43
N SER A 269 14.80 -2.05 -1.85
CA SER A 269 13.82 -1.90 -2.93
C SER A 269 14.35 -2.52 -4.22
N ASP A 270 13.45 -2.90 -5.12
CA ASP A 270 13.79 -3.31 -6.48
C ASP A 270 13.61 -2.14 -7.44
N HIS A 271 12.43 -1.90 -7.98
CA HIS A 271 12.19 -0.82 -8.93
C HIS A 271 11.38 0.32 -8.30
N ALA A 272 11.60 1.54 -8.78
CA ALA A 272 10.71 2.64 -8.44
C ALA A 272 9.33 2.50 -9.13
N MET A 273 9.29 1.86 -10.30
CA MET A 273 8.07 1.53 -11.02
C MET A 273 8.24 0.18 -11.73
N GLU A 274 7.28 -0.71 -11.59
CA GLU A 274 7.20 -1.95 -12.35
C GLU A 274 5.89 -1.95 -13.16
N ILE A 275 5.96 -2.41 -14.40
CA ILE A 275 4.87 -2.20 -15.36
C ILE A 275 4.64 -3.43 -16.23
N ASP A 276 3.52 -4.06 -15.96
CA ASP A 276 2.88 -5.09 -16.76
C ASP A 276 1.57 -4.59 -17.42
N GLY A 277 1.27 -5.22 -18.54
CA GLY A 277 0.05 -5.03 -19.30
C GLY A 277 -1.03 -6.01 -18.87
N GLY A 278 -1.90 -6.38 -19.81
CA GLY A 278 -2.85 -7.45 -19.56
C GLY A 278 -2.25 -8.83 -19.75
N GLU A 279 -2.50 -9.75 -18.82
CA GLU A 279 -2.22 -11.18 -18.99
C GLU A 279 -3.16 -11.83 -20.02
N GLY A 280 -4.35 -11.23 -20.20
CA GLY A 280 -5.36 -11.64 -21.16
C GLY A 280 -5.29 -10.88 -22.50
N SER A 281 -6.35 -11.03 -23.29
CA SER A 281 -6.49 -10.33 -24.58
C SER A 281 -6.93 -8.87 -24.44
N PHE A 282 -7.49 -8.49 -23.30
CA PHE A 282 -7.85 -7.11 -23.03
C PHE A 282 -6.60 -6.31 -22.69
N GLN A 283 -6.42 -5.16 -23.34
CA GLN A 283 -5.32 -4.24 -23.10
C GLN A 283 -5.88 -2.83 -22.97
N ARG A 284 -5.23 -2.02 -22.13
CA ARG A 284 -5.54 -0.61 -21.90
C ARG A 284 -4.32 0.03 -21.28
N GLY A 285 -4.05 1.28 -21.66
CA GLY A 285 -2.98 2.06 -21.04
C GLY A 285 -3.40 2.93 -19.87
N PHE A 286 -2.51 3.05 -18.89
CA PHE A 286 -2.59 4.00 -17.77
C PHE A 286 -1.98 5.37 -18.12
N VAL A 287 -2.10 6.32 -17.19
CA VAL A 287 -1.37 7.59 -17.22
C VAL A 287 -0.67 7.84 -15.89
N PHE A 288 0.65 7.96 -15.92
CA PHE A 288 1.45 8.46 -14.81
C PHE A 288 1.86 9.91 -15.11
N ASP A 289 1.47 10.84 -14.23
CA ASP A 289 1.68 12.29 -14.42
C ASP A 289 2.30 12.93 -13.18
N LYS A 290 3.39 13.69 -13.35
CA LYS A 290 4.06 14.38 -12.22
C LYS A 290 4.51 13.41 -11.14
N ILE A 291 5.29 12.42 -11.52
CA ILE A 291 5.88 11.46 -10.57
C ILE A 291 7.32 11.88 -10.26
N THR A 292 7.68 11.90 -8.98
CA THR A 292 9.06 12.08 -8.52
C THR A 292 9.60 10.74 -8.04
N LEU A 293 10.70 10.28 -8.62
CA LEU A 293 11.42 9.08 -8.23
C LEU A 293 12.70 9.47 -7.50
N ILE A 294 12.88 8.99 -6.29
CA ILE A 294 14.07 9.21 -5.47
C ILE A 294 14.71 7.85 -5.23
N GLY A 295 15.76 7.56 -5.98
CA GLY A 295 16.51 6.31 -5.86
C GLY A 295 17.42 6.29 -4.65
N ASN A 296 18.05 5.14 -4.44
CA ASN A 296 19.02 4.96 -3.36
C ASN A 296 20.32 4.30 -3.87
N THR A 297 21.43 5.00 -3.66
CA THR A 297 22.75 4.63 -4.18
C THR A 297 23.35 3.32 -3.62
N VAL A 298 22.74 2.71 -2.59
CA VAL A 298 23.21 1.44 -2.01
C VAL A 298 22.28 0.26 -2.28
N THR A 299 21.18 0.50 -2.99
CA THR A 299 20.16 -0.52 -3.26
C THR A 299 20.61 -1.40 -4.42
N GLU A 300 20.75 -2.70 -4.19
CA GLU A 300 21.28 -3.64 -5.18
C GLU A 300 20.36 -3.77 -6.41
N GLY A 301 19.05 -3.97 -6.20
CA GLY A 301 17.99 -3.96 -7.24
C GLY A 301 17.80 -2.57 -7.82
N GLY A 302 17.29 -1.62 -7.03
CA GLY A 302 17.28 -0.16 -7.25
C GLY A 302 17.33 0.35 -8.70
N GLU A 303 16.20 0.42 -9.39
CA GLU A 303 16.06 0.84 -10.79
C GLU A 303 14.96 1.90 -11.01
N TYR A 304 15.06 2.67 -12.10
CA TYR A 304 14.08 3.74 -12.37
C TYR A 304 12.71 3.17 -12.74
N ALA A 305 12.70 2.16 -13.61
CA ALA A 305 11.51 1.39 -13.94
C ALA A 305 11.83 0.12 -14.74
N ASP A 306 11.09 -0.95 -14.47
CA ASP A 306 11.05 -2.16 -15.31
C ASP A 306 9.70 -2.26 -16.05
N LEU A 307 9.75 -2.56 -17.35
CA LEU A 307 8.60 -2.70 -18.24
C LEU A 307 8.62 -4.13 -18.84
N ARG A 308 7.87 -5.05 -18.21
CA ARG A 308 8.08 -6.50 -18.31
C ARG A 308 7.26 -7.23 -19.37
N ASP A 309 5.93 -7.26 -19.24
CA ASP A 309 5.04 -7.99 -20.16
C ASP A 309 3.89 -7.13 -20.70
N LYS A 310 3.91 -6.86 -22.02
CA LYS A 310 2.87 -6.08 -22.74
C LYS A 310 2.50 -4.71 -22.13
N PRO A 311 3.41 -3.93 -21.55
CA PRO A 311 3.05 -2.66 -20.95
C PRO A 311 2.44 -1.70 -21.97
N GLU A 312 1.38 -1.00 -21.56
CA GLU A 312 0.73 0.07 -22.31
C GLU A 312 0.49 1.24 -21.35
N GLY A 313 0.90 2.46 -21.72
CA GLY A 313 0.76 3.59 -20.81
C GLY A 313 1.51 4.85 -21.25
N THR A 314 1.20 5.96 -20.58
CA THR A 314 1.90 7.23 -20.76
C THR A 314 2.52 7.70 -19.47
N PHE A 315 3.83 7.91 -19.49
CA PHE A 315 4.59 8.56 -18.43
C PHE A 315 4.89 9.99 -18.82
N LYS A 316 4.35 10.95 -18.08
CA LYS A 316 4.53 12.37 -18.38
C LYS A 316 4.94 13.18 -17.15
N ASN A 317 5.82 14.17 -17.38
CA ASN A 317 6.31 15.06 -16.33
C ASN A 317 7.02 14.31 -15.18
N ILE A 318 7.85 13.33 -15.50
CA ILE A 318 8.58 12.53 -14.51
C ILE A 318 9.85 13.28 -14.08
N TYR A 319 10.16 13.28 -12.78
CA TYR A 319 11.44 13.71 -12.25
C TYR A 319 12.11 12.56 -11.53
N ALA A 320 13.40 12.33 -11.75
CA ALA A 320 14.13 11.27 -11.08
C ALA A 320 15.49 11.75 -10.57
N THR A 321 15.91 11.30 -9.39
CA THR A 321 17.17 11.69 -8.73
C THR A 321 17.63 10.63 -7.75
N GLY A 322 18.92 10.59 -7.40
CA GLY A 322 19.41 9.78 -6.25
C GLY A 322 19.74 8.32 -6.56
N PHE A 323 19.56 7.89 -7.81
CA PHE A 323 19.86 6.53 -8.27
C PHE A 323 21.36 6.24 -8.35
N LYS A 324 21.71 4.95 -8.41
CA LYS A 324 23.08 4.47 -8.62
C LYS A 324 23.45 4.52 -10.11
N THR A 325 24.74 4.38 -10.41
CA THR A 325 25.28 4.59 -11.77
C THR A 325 24.84 3.56 -12.81
N ASP A 326 24.37 2.41 -12.33
CA ASP A 326 23.92 1.25 -13.07
C ASP A 326 22.39 1.05 -13.02
N SER A 327 21.64 1.90 -12.31
CA SER A 327 20.18 1.94 -12.42
C SER A 327 19.77 2.32 -13.84
N ASP A 328 18.83 1.57 -14.41
CA ASP A 328 18.28 1.80 -15.73
C ASP A 328 16.75 1.93 -15.70
N LEU A 329 16.22 2.27 -16.88
CA LEU A 329 14.83 2.04 -17.24
C LEU A 329 14.89 1.04 -18.39
N GLU A 330 14.29 -0.12 -18.19
CA GLU A 330 14.39 -1.21 -19.15
C GLU A 330 13.09 -1.52 -19.89
N LEU A 331 13.26 -1.98 -21.13
CA LEU A 331 12.24 -2.67 -21.91
C LEU A 331 12.70 -4.12 -22.01
N ASP A 332 11.93 -5.01 -21.42
CA ASP A 332 12.46 -6.29 -20.95
C ASP A 332 12.65 -7.33 -22.07
N ASN A 333 11.98 -7.13 -23.22
CA ASN A 333 12.13 -7.98 -24.40
C ASN A 333 11.65 -7.30 -25.69
N ASN A 334 11.82 -7.99 -26.82
CA ASN A 334 11.39 -7.49 -28.13
C ASN A 334 9.88 -7.26 -28.25
N ALA A 335 9.02 -7.96 -27.49
CA ALA A 335 7.59 -7.70 -27.52
C ALA A 335 7.25 -6.38 -26.82
N VAL A 336 7.91 -6.08 -25.70
CA VAL A 336 7.83 -4.78 -25.00
C VAL A 336 8.38 -3.67 -25.90
N ALA A 337 9.54 -3.89 -26.52
CA ALA A 337 10.15 -2.94 -27.46
C ALA A 337 9.21 -2.64 -28.64
N GLN A 338 8.46 -3.63 -29.12
CA GLN A 338 7.46 -3.43 -30.18
C GLN A 338 6.31 -2.54 -29.71
N ASN A 339 5.82 -2.71 -28.46
CA ASN A 339 4.81 -1.83 -27.89
C ASN A 339 5.29 -0.36 -27.84
N PHE A 340 6.57 -0.14 -27.53
CA PHE A 340 7.17 1.20 -27.61
C PHE A 340 7.18 1.75 -29.04
N LEU A 341 7.63 0.96 -30.02
CA LEU A 341 7.64 1.36 -31.44
C LEU A 341 6.24 1.65 -32.00
N ASP A 342 5.23 0.93 -31.52
CA ASP A 342 3.82 1.11 -31.88
C ASP A 342 3.18 2.32 -31.17
N GLY A 343 3.91 2.99 -30.27
CA GLY A 343 3.43 4.16 -29.53
C GLY A 343 2.45 3.84 -28.41
N LYS A 344 2.44 2.59 -27.92
CA LYS A 344 1.65 2.17 -26.76
C LYS A 344 2.32 2.53 -25.44
N ILE A 345 3.64 2.61 -25.43
CA ILE A 345 4.45 3.12 -24.32
C ILE A 345 4.93 4.52 -24.72
N VAL A 346 4.58 5.53 -23.94
CA VAL A 346 4.86 6.92 -24.28
C VAL A 346 5.56 7.64 -23.14
N PHE A 347 6.75 8.16 -23.40
CA PHE A 347 7.50 9.02 -22.48
C PHE A 347 7.37 10.48 -22.89
N GLN A 348 7.07 11.39 -21.95
CA GLN A 348 6.93 12.82 -22.21
C GLN A 348 7.50 13.65 -21.07
N ASN A 349 8.40 14.59 -21.38
CA ASN A 349 8.92 15.55 -20.39
C ASN A 349 9.50 14.88 -19.13
N TRP A 350 10.46 13.98 -19.32
CA TRP A 350 11.23 13.39 -18.24
C TRP A 350 12.40 14.31 -17.88
N VAL A 351 12.66 14.46 -16.58
CA VAL A 351 13.77 15.25 -16.05
C VAL A 351 14.57 14.38 -15.10
N ILE A 352 15.82 14.10 -15.42
CA ILE A 352 16.64 13.13 -14.68
C ILE A 352 17.89 13.81 -14.16
N ASN A 353 18.03 13.85 -12.84
CA ASN A 353 19.25 14.25 -12.17
C ASN A 353 20.19 13.04 -12.09
N LEU A 354 21.24 13.07 -12.91
CA LEU A 354 22.06 11.89 -13.15
C LEU A 354 23.02 11.58 -12.00
N PRO A 355 23.29 10.29 -11.75
CA PRO A 355 24.37 9.88 -10.87
C PRO A 355 25.71 10.44 -11.35
N THR A 356 26.63 10.71 -10.41
CA THR A 356 27.96 11.20 -10.76
C THR A 356 28.69 10.16 -11.62
N GLY A 357 29.18 10.57 -12.78
CA GLY A 357 29.87 9.68 -13.72
C GLY A 357 28.98 9.15 -14.86
N VAL A 358 27.66 9.34 -14.78
CA VAL A 358 26.74 9.06 -15.88
C VAL A 358 26.67 10.29 -16.80
N PRO A 359 27.11 10.19 -18.07
CA PRO A 359 27.33 11.36 -18.91
C PRO A 359 26.05 11.97 -19.46
N THR A 360 24.99 11.16 -19.68
CA THR A 360 23.72 11.61 -20.27
C THR A 360 22.55 10.80 -19.71
N ALA A 361 21.36 11.40 -19.64
CA ALA A 361 20.15 10.69 -19.19
C ALA A 361 19.78 9.54 -20.11
N ASN A 362 20.12 9.66 -21.38
CA ASN A 362 19.77 8.67 -22.37
C ASN A 362 20.46 7.32 -22.11
N SER A 363 21.63 7.31 -21.48
CA SER A 363 22.37 6.07 -21.23
C SER A 363 21.70 5.15 -20.20
N ILE A 364 20.63 5.59 -19.54
CA ILE A 364 19.86 4.76 -18.61
C ILE A 364 18.74 3.99 -19.32
N PHE A 365 18.40 4.31 -20.57
CA PHE A 365 17.31 3.64 -21.29
C PHE A 365 17.86 2.39 -21.98
N VAL A 366 17.43 1.21 -21.53
CA VAL A 366 17.96 -0.09 -21.95
C VAL A 366 16.88 -0.91 -22.67
N GLU A 367 17.23 -1.45 -23.84
CA GLU A 367 16.43 -2.45 -24.55
C GLU A 367 17.08 -3.81 -24.29
N LYS A 368 16.42 -4.67 -23.51
CA LYS A 368 16.83 -6.06 -23.32
C LYS A 368 16.27 -6.91 -24.45
N THR A 369 16.88 -8.08 -24.62
CA THR A 369 16.51 -9.04 -25.65
C THR A 369 16.59 -10.44 -25.07
N GLY A 370 15.69 -11.32 -25.52
CA GLY A 370 15.78 -12.74 -25.21
C GLY A 370 17.07 -13.38 -25.73
N GLU A 371 17.41 -14.56 -25.21
CA GLU A 371 18.60 -15.30 -25.62
C GLU A 371 18.57 -15.59 -27.14
N GLY A 372 19.59 -15.13 -27.86
CA GLY A 372 19.74 -15.34 -29.30
C GLY A 372 18.92 -14.37 -30.17
N GLU A 373 18.21 -13.42 -29.57
CA GLU A 373 17.53 -12.34 -30.29
C GLU A 373 18.43 -11.12 -30.48
N ASN A 374 18.07 -10.25 -31.43
CA ASN A 374 18.72 -8.96 -31.60
C ASN A 374 17.73 -7.84 -31.25
N PRO A 375 18.22 -6.67 -30.82
CA PRO A 375 17.39 -5.49 -30.59
C PRO A 375 16.62 -5.10 -31.86
N ILE A 376 15.37 -4.66 -31.69
CA ILE A 376 14.49 -4.24 -32.79
C ILE A 376 14.32 -2.72 -32.86
N ILE A 377 14.64 -1.98 -31.79
CA ILE A 377 14.70 -0.51 -31.82
C ILE A 377 16.02 -0.09 -32.45
N LEU A 378 16.03 -0.16 -33.78
CA LEU A 378 17.13 0.32 -34.60
C LEU A 378 17.07 1.84 -34.73
N ASN A 379 17.97 2.43 -35.53
CA ASN A 379 18.15 3.87 -35.66
C ASN A 379 16.85 4.68 -35.95
N PRO A 380 16.52 5.72 -35.14
CA PRO A 380 17.18 6.07 -33.87
C PRO A 380 16.92 5.02 -32.79
N THR A 381 17.98 4.59 -32.10
CA THR A 381 17.98 3.62 -30.99
C THR A 381 17.01 4.02 -29.87
N PHE A 382 16.72 3.11 -28.94
CA PHE A 382 15.85 3.43 -27.79
C PHE A 382 16.37 4.64 -27.01
N THR A 383 17.65 4.62 -26.64
CA THR A 383 18.41 5.74 -26.08
C THR A 383 18.19 7.05 -26.86
N GLU A 384 18.30 7.05 -28.19
CA GLU A 384 18.14 8.25 -29.02
C GLU A 384 16.69 8.74 -29.12
N ARG A 385 15.70 7.83 -29.08
CA ARG A 385 14.28 8.21 -29.04
C ARG A 385 13.90 8.78 -27.68
N ALA A 386 14.32 8.11 -26.61
CA ALA A 386 14.16 8.57 -25.24
C ALA A 386 14.88 9.92 -24.99
N ALA A 387 15.97 10.19 -25.72
CA ALA A 387 16.66 11.48 -25.71
C ALA A 387 15.76 12.66 -26.11
N ALA A 388 14.76 12.43 -26.96
CA ALA A 388 13.87 13.49 -27.40
C ALA A 388 12.90 13.95 -26.29
N TRP A 389 12.67 13.10 -25.29
CA TRP A 389 11.68 13.33 -24.24
C TRP A 389 12.29 13.46 -22.83
N SER A 390 13.57 13.13 -22.65
CA SER A 390 14.29 13.27 -21.38
C SER A 390 15.32 14.39 -21.41
N THR A 391 15.47 15.09 -20.30
CA THR A 391 16.46 16.18 -20.12
C THR A 391 17.07 16.12 -18.72
N SER A 392 18.23 16.74 -18.52
CA SER A 392 18.79 16.94 -17.18
C SER A 392 18.24 18.21 -16.54
N GLY A 393 17.90 18.19 -15.25
CA GLY A 393 17.43 19.38 -14.54
C GLY A 393 16.74 19.05 -13.22
N THR A 394 15.99 20.02 -12.68
CA THR A 394 15.26 19.88 -11.40
C THR A 394 13.80 20.34 -11.49
N SER A 395 13.28 20.57 -12.71
CA SER A 395 11.95 21.13 -12.96
C SER A 395 11.04 20.09 -13.62
N GLY A 396 10.57 19.12 -12.84
CA GLY A 396 9.63 18.08 -13.23
C GLY A 396 9.06 17.38 -11.98
N GLY A 397 8.20 16.39 -12.16
CA GLY A 397 7.70 15.56 -11.08
C GLY A 397 6.62 16.18 -10.21
N ALA A 398 6.46 15.62 -9.02
CA ALA A 398 5.43 15.96 -8.06
C ALA A 398 5.69 17.31 -7.37
N ASP A 399 4.61 18.02 -7.05
CA ASP A 399 4.59 19.11 -6.08
C ASP A 399 4.79 18.54 -4.67
N LEU A 400 6.04 18.61 -4.18
CA LEU A 400 6.41 18.05 -2.88
C LEU A 400 5.71 18.74 -1.69
N SER A 401 5.13 19.94 -1.88
CA SER A 401 4.48 20.68 -0.79
C SER A 401 3.23 19.98 -0.25
N VAL A 402 2.55 19.18 -1.08
CA VAL A 402 1.35 18.43 -0.67
C VAL A 402 1.65 17.32 0.35
N PHE A 403 2.91 16.86 0.43
CA PHE A 403 3.35 15.78 1.31
C PHE A 403 3.84 16.27 2.67
N SER A 404 3.61 17.53 3.04
CA SER A 404 4.07 18.09 4.32
C SER A 404 3.53 17.39 5.57
N TRP A 405 2.44 16.63 5.45
CA TRP A 405 1.79 15.88 6.54
C TRP A 405 2.39 14.49 6.80
N THR A 406 3.23 14.00 5.89
CA THR A 406 3.69 12.60 5.83
C THR A 406 4.71 12.26 6.91
N PHE A 407 4.76 10.99 7.30
CA PHE A 407 5.86 10.42 8.08
C PHE A 407 7.18 10.61 7.35
N ALA A 408 7.22 10.38 6.03
CA ALA A 408 8.39 10.62 5.20
C ALA A 408 8.95 12.04 5.38
N LYS A 409 8.09 13.07 5.33
CA LYS A 409 8.51 14.45 5.60
C LYS A 409 9.01 14.63 7.03
N SER A 410 8.34 14.04 8.01
CA SER A 410 8.75 14.12 9.43
C SER A 410 10.14 13.54 9.70
N LYS A 411 10.59 12.61 8.85
CA LYS A 411 11.92 11.98 8.90
C LYS A 411 12.95 12.64 7.98
N GLY A 412 12.57 13.67 7.22
CA GLY A 412 13.47 14.38 6.31
C GLY A 412 13.77 13.63 5.00
N ALA A 413 12.89 12.73 4.56
CA ALA A 413 13.05 11.99 3.30
C ALA A 413 12.66 12.80 2.04
N LEU A 414 11.99 13.95 2.21
CA LEU A 414 11.47 14.83 1.16
C LEU A 414 12.04 16.24 1.18
#